data_AF-A0A7Y1UUN1-F1
#
_entry.id   AF-A0A7Y1UUN1-F1
#
_cell.length_a   1.000
_cell.length_b   1.000
_cell.length_c   1.000
_cell.angle_alpha   90.00
_cell.angle_beta   90.00
_cell.angle_gamma   90.00
#
_symmetry.space_group_name_H-M   'P 1'
#
loop_
_entity.id
_entity.type
_entity.pdbx_description
1 polymer ?
#
loop_
_entity_poly.entity_id
_entity_poly.type
_entity_poly.pdbx_seq_one_letter_code
_entity_poly.pdbx_strand_id
1 'polypeptide(L)'
;MYTHDRRDGGFTLIEAAVALLVATFIFVALGQTIAWALRSSEERRLEQQAAALTSEVVEAARDLSYEQVALLPAVSDPSRLPASTFDPGTGPEPIVEESLAGIPSQVTTETFNSTTYTLTRYVTWVDDNPLDSEAEDYRRFTVVAEWQSRGVKRTEELQTFVARQSADAGAANPTYGAAVGPPSMTSYGAAGTDIIFEQTVTNIGNREDTFDITATNPAGWPVIVLDATTGFALVDTSGNGTPDTGNLTPSPDSGSTFDIQVVVSVPDGTAFGDGTVTIVEATSVTDPDSSASASGKSVSTGPFTAVNAELYLKTGMALSPAPPTGLPSLLGGPEGTTLTWSTSVSETWTLITDGSLDLFVGRRGTCAEADVAYSVRVRTTSEIWVTGVPSGPISVSGCGVRQSTVSLPINGNVITAGETLFVDVTITGVSVANPAKRGLNIGFDGLTAESQLSFRAVK
;
A
#
# COMPACT_ATOMS: atom_id res chain seq x y z
N MET A 1 62.32 -59.78 61.96
CA MET A 1 63.13 -59.98 60.74
C MET A 1 62.16 -60.42 59.64
N TYR A 2 61.58 -59.46 58.92
CA TYR A 2 60.66 -59.72 57.80
C TYR A 2 61.47 -59.67 56.51
N THR A 3 61.75 -60.84 55.94
CA THR A 3 62.37 -60.99 54.62
C THR A 3 61.31 -60.68 53.57
N HIS A 4 61.41 -59.49 52.97
CA HIS A 4 60.65 -59.15 51.76
C HIS A 4 61.13 -60.03 50.60
N ASP A 5 60.31 -61.01 50.24
CA ASP A 5 60.43 -61.80 49.02
C ASP A 5 60.17 -60.88 47.81
N ARG A 6 61.24 -60.33 47.24
CA ARG A 6 61.20 -59.62 45.96
C ARG A 6 61.06 -60.66 44.85
N ARG A 7 59.83 -61.09 44.61
CA ARG A 7 59.45 -61.69 43.34
C ARG A 7 59.32 -60.58 42.32
N ASP A 8 60.44 -60.21 41.73
CA ASP A 8 60.49 -59.45 40.49
C ASP A 8 59.98 -60.36 39.37
N GLY A 9 58.65 -60.54 39.32
CA GLY A 9 57.96 -61.18 38.21
C GLY A 9 58.05 -60.26 37.00
N GLY A 10 59.06 -60.49 36.16
CA GLY A 10 59.18 -59.80 34.88
C GLY A 10 57.91 -60.01 34.06
N PHE A 11 57.38 -58.91 33.50
CA PHE A 11 56.22 -58.92 32.63
C PHE A 11 56.43 -59.93 31.49
N THR A 12 55.56 -60.92 31.37
CA THR A 12 55.67 -61.88 30.28
C THR A 12 55.34 -61.19 28.96
N LEU A 13 55.98 -61.62 27.87
CA LEU A 13 55.74 -61.04 26.53
C LEU A 13 54.26 -61.10 26.12
N ILE A 14 53.51 -62.10 26.63
CA ILE A 14 52.07 -62.24 26.43
C ILE A 14 51.29 -61.15 27.17
N GLU A 15 51.62 -60.85 28.43
CA GLU A 15 50.96 -59.79 29.18
C GLU A 15 51.21 -58.42 28.56
N ALA A 16 52.42 -58.16 28.04
CA ALA A 16 52.73 -56.93 27.32
C ALA A 16 51.91 -56.79 26.03
N ALA A 17 51.72 -57.88 25.28
CA ALA A 17 50.90 -57.89 24.07
C ALA A 17 49.41 -57.65 24.38
N VAL A 18 48.88 -58.29 25.43
CA VAL A 18 47.49 -58.09 25.86
C VAL A 18 47.28 -56.67 26.38
N ALA A 19 48.21 -56.13 27.17
CA ALA A 19 48.14 -54.76 27.66
C ALA A 19 48.13 -53.74 26.51
N LEU A 20 48.94 -53.96 25.46
CA LEU A 20 48.98 -53.09 24.29
C LEU A 20 47.68 -53.17 23.47
N LEU A 21 47.09 -54.35 23.32
CA LEU A 21 45.80 -54.54 22.67
C LEU A 21 44.68 -53.84 23.44
N VAL A 22 44.61 -54.00 24.77
CA VAL A 22 43.63 -53.31 25.61
C VAL A 22 43.82 -51.79 25.54
N ALA A 23 45.06 -51.31 25.64
CA ALA A 23 45.36 -49.88 25.50
C ALA A 23 44.90 -49.33 24.14
N THR A 24 45.11 -50.09 23.06
CA THR A 24 44.67 -49.71 21.71
C THR A 24 43.15 -49.54 21.65
N PHE A 25 42.37 -50.49 22.19
CA PHE A 25 40.91 -50.37 22.25
C PHE A 25 40.45 -49.14 23.05
N ILE A 26 41.11 -48.86 24.18
CA ILE A 26 40.81 -47.68 24.99
C ILE A 26 41.10 -46.40 24.20
N PHE A 27 42.24 -46.30 23.52
CA PHE A 27 42.58 -45.12 22.72
C PHE A 27 41.66 -44.91 21.52
N VAL A 28 41.22 -45.99 20.84
CA VAL A 28 40.24 -45.88 19.76
C VAL A 28 38.89 -45.40 20.28
N ALA A 29 38.40 -45.97 21.40
CA ALA A 29 37.14 -45.54 22.02
C ALA A 29 37.21 -44.08 22.49
N LEU A 30 38.33 -43.66 23.07
CA LEU A 30 38.56 -42.28 23.48
C LEU A 30 38.62 -41.33 22.27
N GLY A 31 39.32 -41.73 21.21
CA GLY A 31 39.42 -40.96 19.97
C GLY A 31 38.07 -40.73 19.31
N GLN A 32 37.21 -41.77 19.28
CA GLN A 32 35.83 -41.63 18.84
C GLN A 32 35.05 -40.66 19.73
N THR A 33 35.12 -40.82 21.06
CA THR A 33 34.40 -39.95 22.00
C THR A 33 34.79 -38.48 21.84
N ILE A 34 36.08 -38.17 21.68
CA ILE A 34 36.58 -36.81 21.43
C ILE A 34 36.06 -36.28 20.09
N ALA A 35 36.09 -37.10 19.03
CA ALA A 35 35.56 -36.69 17.73
C ALA A 35 34.06 -36.35 17.80
N TRP A 36 33.26 -37.14 18.51
CA TRP A 36 31.83 -36.85 18.74
C TRP A 36 31.62 -35.57 19.57
N ALA A 37 32.43 -35.35 20.60
CA ALA A 37 32.35 -34.14 21.42
C ALA A 37 32.68 -32.87 20.62
N LEU A 38 33.75 -32.89 19.82
CA LEU A 38 34.10 -31.76 18.95
C LEU A 38 33.00 -31.48 17.92
N ARG A 39 32.43 -32.54 17.34
CA ARG A 39 31.33 -32.44 16.38
C ARG A 39 30.08 -31.82 16.98
N SER A 40 29.73 -32.22 18.20
CA SER A 40 28.59 -31.65 18.93
C SER A 40 28.84 -30.21 19.35
N SER A 41 30.07 -29.87 19.73
CA SER A 41 30.44 -28.50 20.07
C SER A 41 30.36 -27.55 18.87
N GLU A 42 30.79 -28.00 17.70
CA GLU A 42 30.65 -27.24 16.45
C GLU A 42 29.17 -26.99 16.13
N GLU A 43 28.33 -28.02 16.25
CA GLU A 43 26.91 -27.92 15.98
C GLU A 43 26.19 -26.95 16.91
N ARG A 44 26.44 -27.03 18.23
CA ARG A 44 25.90 -26.06 19.20
C ARG A 44 26.32 -24.62 18.90
N ARG A 45 27.55 -24.43 18.39
CA ARG A 45 28.02 -23.09 18.01
C ARG A 45 27.25 -22.55 16.80
N LEU A 46 26.95 -23.41 15.81
CA LEU A 46 26.15 -23.02 14.64
C LEU A 46 24.71 -22.70 15.03
N GLU A 47 24.11 -23.46 15.96
CA GLU A 47 22.78 -23.21 16.52
C GLU A 47 22.75 -21.88 17.30
N GLN A 48 23.74 -21.62 18.16
CA GLN A 48 23.86 -20.35 18.87
C GLN A 48 24.00 -19.14 17.92
N GLN A 49 24.71 -19.32 16.80
CA GLN A 49 24.82 -18.30 15.76
C GLN A 49 23.49 -18.08 15.05
N ALA A 50 22.77 -19.15 14.69
CA ALA A 50 21.44 -19.03 14.11
C ALA A 50 20.47 -18.28 15.04
N ALA A 51 20.47 -18.62 16.32
CA ALA A 51 19.63 -17.97 17.33
C ALA A 51 19.97 -16.48 17.53
N ALA A 52 21.26 -16.12 17.45
CA ALA A 52 21.69 -14.73 17.49
C ALA A 52 21.18 -13.95 16.27
N LEU A 53 21.31 -14.52 15.07
CA LEU A 53 20.83 -13.92 13.82
C LEU A 53 19.31 -13.76 13.80
N THR A 54 18.54 -14.77 14.23
CA THR A 54 17.08 -14.64 14.31
C THR A 54 16.67 -13.58 15.32
N SER A 55 17.37 -13.49 16.46
CA SER A 55 17.12 -12.45 17.48
C SER A 55 17.40 -11.05 16.93
N GLU A 56 18.51 -10.84 16.23
CA GLU A 56 18.84 -9.54 15.62
C GLU A 56 17.75 -9.07 14.64
N VAL A 57 17.24 -9.98 13.79
CA VAL A 57 16.15 -9.67 12.86
C VAL A 57 14.84 -9.38 13.60
N VAL A 58 14.54 -10.10 14.68
CA VAL A 58 13.34 -9.85 15.49
C VAL A 58 13.41 -8.52 16.22
N GLU A 59 14.55 -8.14 16.80
CA GLU A 59 14.70 -6.81 17.42
C GLU A 59 14.61 -5.70 16.38
N ALA A 60 15.22 -5.85 15.20
CA ALA A 60 15.07 -4.88 14.12
C ALA A 60 13.61 -4.72 13.64
N ALA A 61 12.81 -5.79 13.70
CA ALA A 61 11.38 -5.73 13.41
C ALA A 61 10.55 -5.07 14.52
N ARG A 62 11.02 -5.10 15.77
CA ARG A 62 10.37 -4.40 16.90
C ARG A 62 10.54 -2.89 16.86
N ASP A 63 11.57 -2.41 16.18
CA ASP A 63 11.78 -0.98 15.93
C ASP A 63 10.86 -0.42 14.84
N LEU A 64 10.10 -1.27 14.14
CA LEU A 64 9.14 -0.87 13.11
C LEU A 64 7.79 -0.50 13.73
N SER A 65 7.09 0.47 13.13
CA SER A 65 5.69 0.74 13.51
C SER A 65 4.80 -0.46 13.18
N TYR A 66 3.65 -0.56 13.83
CA TYR A 66 2.70 -1.66 13.58
C TYR A 66 2.38 -1.82 12.09
N GLU A 67 2.13 -0.70 11.40
CA GLU A 67 1.83 -0.65 9.98
C GLU A 67 3.00 -1.15 9.12
N GLN A 68 4.24 -0.89 9.54
CA GLN A 68 5.47 -1.29 8.85
C GLN A 68 5.84 -2.77 9.05
N VAL A 69 5.30 -3.43 10.08
CA VAL A 69 5.47 -4.88 10.28
C VAL A 69 4.56 -5.61 9.28
N ALA A 70 4.93 -5.63 8.02
CA ALA A 70 4.25 -6.33 6.93
C ALA A 70 5.28 -6.73 5.85
N LEU A 71 4.98 -7.72 5.03
CA LEU A 71 5.84 -8.04 3.89
C LEU A 71 5.55 -7.07 2.73
N LEU A 72 6.59 -6.72 1.98
CA LEU A 72 6.38 -6.05 0.70
C LEU A 72 5.73 -7.02 -0.30
N PRO A 73 4.84 -6.52 -1.18
CA PRO A 73 4.23 -7.36 -2.20
C PRO A 73 5.29 -7.91 -3.16
N ALA A 74 5.02 -9.06 -3.79
CA ALA A 74 5.97 -9.75 -4.68
C ALA A 74 6.49 -8.89 -5.85
N VAL A 75 5.74 -7.87 -6.26
CA VAL A 75 6.17 -6.90 -7.29
C VAL A 75 7.30 -5.98 -6.82
N SER A 76 7.40 -5.76 -5.51
CA SER A 76 8.36 -4.87 -4.87
C SER A 76 9.53 -5.63 -4.23
N ASP A 77 9.34 -6.91 -3.87
CA ASP A 77 10.38 -7.78 -3.31
C ASP A 77 10.60 -9.02 -4.20
N PRO A 78 11.70 -9.08 -4.98
CA PRO A 78 12.00 -10.23 -5.84
C PRO A 78 12.36 -11.51 -5.03
N SER A 79 12.59 -11.40 -3.73
CA SER A 79 12.82 -12.54 -2.83
C SER A 79 11.53 -13.13 -2.25
N ARG A 80 10.37 -12.53 -2.54
CA ARG A 80 9.06 -12.95 -2.03
C ARG A 80 8.70 -14.36 -2.50
N LEU A 81 8.40 -15.22 -1.54
CA LEU A 81 7.86 -16.57 -1.76
C LEU A 81 6.37 -16.48 -2.16
N PRO A 82 5.88 -17.28 -3.12
CA PRO A 82 4.53 -17.16 -3.68
C PRO A 82 3.38 -17.60 -2.75
N ALA A 83 3.65 -17.84 -1.47
CA ALA A 83 2.65 -18.31 -0.52
C ALA A 83 1.77 -17.16 -0.02
N SER A 84 0.47 -17.40 0.11
CA SER A 84 -0.52 -16.49 0.71
C SER A 84 -0.78 -16.78 2.19
N THR A 85 -0.30 -17.92 2.69
CA THR A 85 -0.40 -18.33 4.09
C THR A 85 0.92 -18.89 4.60
N PHE A 86 1.11 -18.88 5.91
CA PHE A 86 2.22 -19.52 6.61
C PHE A 86 1.68 -20.25 7.85
N ASP A 87 2.21 -21.44 8.15
CA ASP A 87 1.79 -22.23 9.31
C ASP A 87 2.91 -22.24 10.36
N PRO A 88 2.79 -21.48 11.46
CA PRO A 88 3.77 -21.46 12.55
C PRO A 88 3.59 -22.66 13.53
N GLY A 89 2.88 -23.72 13.12
CA GLY A 89 2.57 -24.89 13.93
C GLY A 89 1.22 -24.81 14.66
N THR A 90 0.48 -23.72 14.48
CA THR A 90 -0.89 -23.53 15.02
C THR A 90 -1.98 -23.61 13.94
N GLY A 91 -1.60 -23.91 12.69
CA GLY A 91 -2.47 -23.92 11.52
C GLY A 91 -2.13 -22.77 10.55
N PRO A 92 -2.65 -22.80 9.31
CA PRO A 92 -2.33 -21.80 8.30
C PRO A 92 -2.88 -20.42 8.66
N GLU A 93 -2.00 -19.43 8.73
CA GLU A 93 -2.33 -18.02 8.97
C GLU A 93 -2.13 -17.21 7.68
N PRO A 94 -3.00 -16.23 7.37
CA PRO A 94 -2.84 -15.34 6.21
C PRO A 94 -1.59 -14.47 6.34
N ILE A 95 -0.84 -14.32 5.24
CA ILE A 95 0.32 -13.42 5.21
C ILE A 95 -0.14 -11.97 5.06
N VAL A 96 0.48 -11.06 5.83
CA VAL A 96 0.25 -9.62 5.76
C VAL A 96 1.16 -8.99 4.72
N GLU A 97 0.56 -8.30 3.74
CA GLU A 97 1.29 -7.54 2.71
C GLU A 97 0.87 -6.07 2.72
N GLU A 98 1.85 -5.16 2.67
CA GLU A 98 1.64 -3.71 2.63
C GLU A 98 2.50 -3.07 1.53
N SER A 99 1.91 -2.14 0.78
CA SER A 99 2.54 -1.58 -0.42
C SER A 99 3.45 -0.38 -0.17
N LEU A 100 3.30 0.31 0.97
CA LEU A 100 3.92 1.61 1.22
C LEU A 100 5.07 1.56 2.24
N ALA A 101 5.06 0.59 3.15
CA ALA A 101 6.15 0.34 4.07
C ALA A 101 6.07 -1.10 4.57
N GLY A 102 7.18 -1.83 4.49
CA GLY A 102 7.23 -3.24 4.83
C GLY A 102 8.68 -3.71 4.94
N ILE A 103 8.84 -4.92 5.44
CA ILE A 103 10.13 -5.58 5.57
C ILE A 103 10.73 -5.76 4.17
N PRO A 104 11.90 -5.16 3.88
CA PRO A 104 12.37 -4.93 2.52
C PRO A 104 12.77 -6.20 1.75
N SER A 105 13.05 -7.30 2.45
CA SER A 105 13.34 -8.59 1.82
C SER A 105 12.86 -9.75 2.69
N GLN A 106 11.98 -10.56 2.13
CA GLN A 106 11.49 -11.77 2.77
C GLN A 106 12.62 -12.77 3.01
N VAL A 107 13.51 -12.95 2.03
CA VAL A 107 14.63 -13.89 2.11
C VAL A 107 15.96 -13.15 2.01
N THR A 108 16.81 -13.30 3.01
CA THR A 108 18.20 -12.81 2.98
C THR A 108 19.18 -13.93 3.29
N THR A 109 20.45 -13.75 2.93
CA THR A 109 21.51 -14.69 3.29
C THR A 109 22.62 -13.99 4.04
N GLU A 110 23.15 -14.65 5.06
CA GLU A 110 24.27 -14.17 5.85
C GLU A 110 25.31 -15.26 6.01
N THR A 111 26.60 -14.91 5.88
CA THR A 111 27.69 -15.87 5.99
C THR A 111 28.55 -15.56 7.21
N PHE A 112 28.63 -16.51 8.14
CA PHE A 112 29.48 -16.42 9.31
C PHE A 112 30.37 -17.65 9.42
N ASN A 113 31.69 -17.45 9.56
CA ASN A 113 32.68 -18.53 9.62
C ASN A 113 32.54 -19.61 8.51
N SER A 114 32.28 -19.17 7.28
CA SER A 114 32.06 -20.03 6.09
C SER A 114 30.76 -20.85 6.09
N THR A 115 29.88 -20.67 7.09
CA THR A 115 28.52 -21.20 7.05
C THR A 115 27.59 -20.11 6.54
N THR A 116 26.81 -20.41 5.50
CA THR A 116 25.75 -19.51 5.03
C THR A 116 24.42 -19.91 5.67
N TYR A 117 23.77 -18.90 6.25
CA TYR A 117 22.44 -18.93 6.82
C TYR A 117 21.49 -18.26 5.84
N THR A 118 20.35 -18.90 5.56
CA THR A 118 19.24 -18.30 4.83
C THR A 118 18.19 -17.90 5.84
N LEU A 119 17.92 -16.61 5.96
CA LEU A 119 16.92 -16.05 6.86
C LEU A 119 15.65 -15.79 6.05
N THR A 120 14.55 -16.42 6.44
CA THR A 120 13.23 -16.22 5.83
C THR A 120 12.29 -15.62 6.84
N ARG A 121 11.64 -14.52 6.46
CA ARG A 121 10.74 -13.74 7.30
C ARG A 121 9.28 -13.99 6.90
N TYR A 122 8.40 -14.05 7.87
CA TYR A 122 6.97 -14.16 7.68
C TYR A 122 6.28 -13.15 8.59
N VAL A 123 5.29 -12.46 8.05
CA VAL A 123 4.35 -11.67 8.83
C VAL A 123 2.97 -12.24 8.57
N THR A 124 2.29 -12.70 9.60
CA THR A 124 0.94 -13.26 9.49
C THR A 124 -0.06 -12.54 10.39
N TRP A 125 -1.32 -12.53 9.98
CA TRP A 125 -2.42 -12.11 10.84
C TRP A 125 -2.73 -13.20 11.86
N VAL A 126 -2.88 -12.79 13.11
CA VAL A 126 -3.37 -13.67 14.17
C VAL A 126 -4.59 -13.02 14.81
N ASP A 127 -5.63 -13.84 14.88
CA ASP A 127 -6.94 -13.55 15.46
C ASP A 127 -6.96 -14.26 16.83
N ASP A 128 -7.05 -13.52 17.94
CA ASP A 128 -7.18 -14.17 19.27
C ASP A 128 -8.58 -14.72 19.53
N ASN A 129 -9.58 -14.27 18.78
CA ASN A 129 -10.96 -14.55 19.05
C ASN A 129 -11.81 -14.49 17.76
N PRO A 130 -12.07 -15.65 17.13
CA PRO A 130 -12.83 -15.73 15.88
C PRO A 130 -14.32 -15.33 16.02
N LEU A 131 -14.74 -14.85 17.19
CA LEU A 131 -16.10 -14.40 17.50
C LEU A 131 -16.22 -12.89 17.65
N ASP A 132 -15.12 -12.13 17.75
CA ASP A 132 -15.23 -10.68 17.58
C ASP A 132 -15.19 -10.31 16.09
N SER A 133 -15.53 -9.05 15.81
CA SER A 133 -15.58 -8.54 14.45
C SER A 133 -14.21 -8.11 13.94
N GLU A 134 -13.16 -8.20 14.75
CA GLU A 134 -11.82 -7.71 14.46
C GLU A 134 -10.91 -8.90 14.15
N ALA A 135 -11.00 -9.42 12.93
CA ALA A 135 -10.22 -10.60 12.50
C ALA A 135 -8.68 -10.39 12.45
N GLU A 136 -8.16 -9.29 13.00
CA GLU A 136 -6.80 -8.78 12.79
C GLU A 136 -6.26 -8.05 14.05
N ASP A 137 -6.27 -8.70 15.21
CA ASP A 137 -5.85 -8.10 16.50
C ASP A 137 -4.35 -7.82 16.58
N TYR A 138 -3.54 -8.74 16.07
CA TYR A 138 -2.08 -8.63 16.11
C TYR A 138 -1.41 -9.33 14.93
N ARG A 139 -0.18 -8.88 14.64
CA ARG A 139 0.69 -9.46 13.62
C ARG A 139 1.69 -10.38 14.30
N ARG A 140 1.84 -11.61 13.81
CA ARG A 140 2.94 -12.50 14.20
C ARG A 140 4.09 -12.30 13.23
N PHE A 141 5.25 -11.98 13.77
CA PHE A 141 6.49 -11.92 13.02
C PHE A 141 7.33 -13.17 13.33
N THR A 142 7.58 -13.99 12.30
CA THR A 142 8.36 -15.23 12.40
C THR A 142 9.60 -15.14 11.53
N VAL A 143 10.76 -15.50 12.07
CA VAL A 143 12.03 -15.60 11.36
C VAL A 143 12.52 -17.05 11.43
N VAL A 144 12.75 -17.64 10.26
CA VAL A 144 13.32 -18.98 10.12
C VAL A 144 14.73 -18.87 9.55
N ALA A 145 15.73 -19.26 10.33
CA ALA A 145 17.10 -19.40 9.89
C ALA A 145 17.39 -20.83 9.46
N GLU A 146 17.81 -21.02 8.20
CA GLU A 146 18.17 -22.31 7.65
C GLU A 146 19.66 -22.37 7.32
N TRP A 147 20.35 -23.46 7.68
CA TRP A 147 21.74 -23.69 7.30
C TRP A 147 22.00 -25.17 7.00
N GLN A 148 23.11 -25.46 6.33
CA GLN A 148 23.58 -26.84 6.15
C GLN A 148 24.72 -27.15 7.12
N SER A 149 24.59 -28.25 7.85
CA SER A 149 25.67 -28.84 8.65
C SER A 149 25.87 -30.29 8.21
N ARG A 150 27.03 -30.57 7.60
CA ARG A 150 27.40 -31.91 7.09
C ARG A 150 26.37 -32.54 6.17
N GLY A 151 25.81 -31.74 5.26
CA GLY A 151 24.79 -32.19 4.30
C GLY A 151 23.40 -32.39 4.90
N VAL A 152 23.20 -32.08 6.18
CA VAL A 152 21.89 -32.06 6.82
C VAL A 152 21.42 -30.62 6.92
N LYS A 153 20.22 -30.35 6.43
CA LYS A 153 19.54 -29.06 6.61
C LYS A 153 19.13 -28.93 8.07
N ARG A 154 19.48 -27.81 8.68
CA ARG A 154 19.12 -27.42 10.05
C ARG A 154 18.31 -26.14 9.98
N THR A 155 17.44 -25.95 10.97
CA THR A 155 16.50 -24.84 11.05
C THR A 155 16.43 -24.35 12.49
N GLU A 156 16.39 -23.04 12.67
CA GLU A 156 16.10 -22.36 13.93
C GLU A 156 14.99 -21.36 13.66
N GLU A 157 14.00 -21.31 14.54
CA GLU A 157 12.82 -20.46 14.38
C GLU A 157 12.64 -19.59 15.62
N LEU A 158 12.37 -18.30 15.40
CA LEU A 158 12.00 -17.36 16.44
C LEU A 158 10.76 -16.59 15.99
N GLN A 159 9.82 -16.39 16.92
CA GLN A 159 8.58 -15.68 16.68
C GLN A 159 8.33 -14.62 17.76
N THR A 160 7.72 -13.50 17.37
CA THR A 160 7.21 -12.47 18.28
C THR A 160 5.83 -12.00 17.81
N PHE A 161 5.00 -11.54 18.73
CA PHE A 161 3.74 -10.86 18.40
C PHE A 161 3.97 -9.35 18.44
N VAL A 162 3.39 -8.66 17.48
CA VAL A 162 3.34 -7.21 17.40
C VAL A 162 1.87 -6.84 17.43
N ALA A 163 1.42 -6.27 18.55
CA ALA A 163 0.09 -5.71 18.65
C ALA A 163 0.12 -4.27 18.13
N ARG A 164 -1.01 -3.80 17.62
CA ARG A 164 -1.17 -2.37 17.40
C ARG A 164 -1.05 -1.73 18.78
N GLN A 165 -0.04 -0.90 19.00
CA GLN A 165 -0.07 0.00 20.15
C GLN A 165 -1.27 0.93 19.91
N SER A 166 -2.45 0.52 20.38
CA SER A 166 -3.42 1.51 20.80
C SER A 166 -2.69 2.30 21.89
N ALA A 167 -2.71 3.62 21.80
CA ALA A 167 -2.18 4.50 22.84
C ALA A 167 -2.78 4.19 24.24
N ASP A 168 -3.78 3.32 24.31
CA ASP A 168 -4.56 2.94 25.48
C ASP A 168 -4.07 1.66 26.22
N ALA A 169 -3.23 0.81 25.62
CA ALA A 169 -2.96 -0.53 26.17
C ALA A 169 -1.54 -0.74 26.74
N GLY A 170 -1.28 -0.18 27.92
CA GLY A 170 -0.54 -0.90 28.98
C GLY A 170 0.99 -0.93 28.95
N ALA A 171 1.68 -0.21 28.06
CA ALA A 171 3.03 0.24 28.40
C ALA A 171 2.88 1.20 29.59
N ALA A 172 3.70 1.07 30.65
CA ALA A 172 3.64 2.00 31.78
C ALA A 172 3.57 3.43 31.23
N ASN A 173 2.46 4.15 31.47
CA ASN A 173 2.23 5.47 30.87
C ASN A 173 3.54 6.25 30.96
N PRO A 174 4.12 6.65 29.81
CA PRO A 174 5.41 7.29 29.82
C PRO A 174 5.31 8.51 30.74
N THR A 175 6.42 8.91 31.36
CA THR A 175 6.35 10.06 32.27
C THR A 175 5.86 11.31 31.51
N TYR A 176 6.29 11.44 30.26
CA TYR A 176 5.88 12.43 29.28
C TYR A 176 5.58 11.72 27.96
N GLY A 177 4.49 12.08 27.28
CA GLY A 177 4.11 11.43 26.03
C GLY A 177 3.03 12.22 25.28
N ALA A 178 3.23 12.38 23.99
CA ALA A 178 2.23 12.93 23.07
C ALA A 178 1.63 11.81 22.20
N ALA A 179 0.40 12.01 21.77
CA ALA A 179 -0.15 11.36 20.58
C ALA A 179 -0.77 12.42 19.68
N VAL A 180 -0.66 12.26 18.36
CA VAL A 180 -1.28 13.16 17.36
C VAL A 180 -2.17 12.31 16.46
N GLY A 181 -3.46 12.59 16.46
CA GLY A 181 -4.46 11.79 15.75
C GLY A 181 -5.40 12.62 14.87
N PRO A 182 -5.83 12.14 13.70
CA PRO A 182 -5.48 10.85 13.10
C PRO A 182 -4.04 10.81 12.52
N PRO A 183 -3.36 9.64 12.54
CA PRO A 183 -1.95 9.53 12.17
C PRO A 183 -1.67 9.81 10.69
N SER A 184 -2.67 9.61 9.82
CA SER A 184 -2.58 10.01 8.42
C SER A 184 -3.93 10.51 7.88
N MET A 185 -3.88 11.50 7.00
CA MET A 185 -5.04 11.99 6.23
C MET A 185 -4.66 12.29 4.80
N THR A 186 -5.64 12.27 3.89
CA THR A 186 -5.48 12.77 2.52
C THR A 186 -6.60 13.75 2.20
N SER A 187 -6.24 14.90 1.66
CA SER A 187 -7.18 15.93 1.25
C SER A 187 -6.76 16.59 -0.05
N TYR A 188 -7.72 17.23 -0.72
CA TYR A 188 -7.61 17.74 -2.08
C TYR A 188 -8.02 19.21 -2.12
N GLY A 189 -7.21 20.06 -2.75
CA GLY A 189 -7.45 21.51 -2.87
C GLY A 189 -7.09 22.03 -4.24
N ALA A 190 -7.69 23.12 -4.69
CA ALA A 190 -7.28 23.76 -5.95
C ALA A 190 -5.98 24.56 -5.74
N ALA A 191 -5.24 24.80 -6.82
CA ALA A 191 -4.12 25.74 -6.78
C ALA A 191 -4.61 27.13 -6.31
N GLY A 192 -3.88 27.76 -5.40
CA GLY A 192 -4.25 29.03 -4.77
C GLY A 192 -5.28 28.91 -3.64
N THR A 193 -5.61 27.71 -3.18
CA THR A 193 -6.53 27.48 -2.05
C THR A 193 -5.85 26.76 -0.90
N ASP A 194 -6.48 26.81 0.26
CA ASP A 194 -6.00 26.12 1.46
C ASP A 194 -6.65 24.74 1.61
N ILE A 195 -5.83 23.78 2.04
CA ILE A 195 -6.26 22.45 2.48
C ILE A 195 -6.12 22.41 4.01
N ILE A 196 -7.19 21.99 4.70
CA ILE A 196 -7.21 21.92 6.17
C ILE A 196 -7.18 20.46 6.60
N PHE A 197 -6.28 20.15 7.53
CA PHE A 197 -6.21 18.88 8.25
C PHE A 197 -6.56 19.12 9.72
N GLU A 198 -7.61 18.46 10.21
CA GLU A 198 -8.00 18.50 11.63
C GLU A 198 -7.24 17.41 12.38
N GLN A 199 -6.48 17.80 13.39
CA GLN A 199 -5.66 16.91 14.21
C GLN A 199 -5.94 17.18 15.69
N THR A 200 -5.83 16.15 16.51
CA THR A 200 -5.98 16.20 17.95
C THR A 200 -4.67 15.79 18.59
N VAL A 201 -4.11 16.66 19.42
CA VAL A 201 -2.93 16.38 20.24
C VAL A 201 -3.40 15.92 21.62
N THR A 202 -2.91 14.78 22.07
CA THR A 202 -3.31 14.15 23.33
C THR A 202 -2.10 13.96 24.23
N ASN A 203 -2.20 14.37 25.50
CA ASN A 203 -1.20 13.99 26.51
C ASN A 203 -1.42 12.55 26.97
N ILE A 204 -0.60 11.61 26.49
CA ILE A 204 -0.60 10.20 26.90
C ILE A 204 0.37 9.92 28.06
N GLY A 205 1.07 10.95 28.54
CA GLY A 205 1.95 10.86 29.70
C GLY A 205 1.20 10.77 31.02
N ASN A 206 1.95 10.56 32.11
CA ASN A 206 1.40 10.57 33.47
C ASN A 206 1.63 11.89 34.23
N ARG A 207 2.18 12.91 33.56
CA ARG A 207 2.38 14.27 34.09
C ARG A 207 1.74 15.31 33.19
N GLU A 208 1.44 16.47 33.78
CA GLU A 208 1.06 17.65 33.00
C GLU A 208 2.22 18.09 32.13
N ASP A 209 1.92 18.51 30.91
CA ASP A 209 2.92 18.91 29.95
C ASP A 209 2.36 19.91 28.93
N THR A 210 3.26 20.58 28.24
CA THR A 210 2.95 21.43 27.09
C THR A 210 3.65 20.85 25.88
N PHE A 211 3.00 20.82 24.72
CA PHE A 211 3.59 20.23 23.51
C PHE A 211 3.85 21.30 22.46
N ASP A 212 5.12 21.44 22.10
CA ASP A 212 5.58 22.25 20.98
C ASP A 212 5.07 21.64 19.69
N ILE A 213 4.41 22.45 18.86
CA ILE A 213 3.86 22.00 17.58
C ILE A 213 4.70 22.55 16.43
N THR A 214 5.29 21.65 15.65
CA THR A 214 5.95 22.00 14.40
C THR A 214 5.25 21.33 13.22
N ALA A 215 5.22 22.01 12.07
CA ALA A 215 4.69 21.45 10.84
C ALA A 215 5.65 21.71 9.69
N THR A 216 6.02 20.66 8.96
CA THR A 216 6.96 20.73 7.85
C THR A 216 6.35 20.18 6.57
N ASN A 217 6.60 20.86 5.45
CA ASN A 217 6.17 20.43 4.13
C ASN A 217 7.39 20.36 3.19
N PRO A 218 7.89 19.16 2.84
CA PRO A 218 9.12 19.01 2.05
C PRO A 218 9.03 19.60 0.64
N ALA A 219 7.83 19.75 0.07
CA ALA A 219 7.63 20.40 -1.22
C ALA A 219 7.67 21.94 -1.14
N GLY A 220 7.84 22.50 0.07
CA GLY A 220 7.91 23.93 0.31
C GLY A 220 6.55 24.64 0.22
N TRP A 221 5.43 23.91 0.25
CA TRP A 221 4.11 24.54 0.32
C TRP A 221 3.98 25.25 1.67
N PRO A 222 3.47 26.49 1.73
CA PRO A 222 3.28 27.19 2.99
C PRO A 222 2.35 26.41 3.93
N VAL A 223 2.74 26.32 5.21
CA VAL A 223 1.95 25.66 6.25
C VAL A 223 1.77 26.60 7.44
N ILE A 224 0.56 26.65 7.98
CA ILE A 224 0.23 27.36 9.22
C ILE A 224 -0.53 26.38 10.12
N VAL A 225 -0.23 26.40 11.42
CA VAL A 225 -0.98 25.64 12.43
C VAL A 225 -1.86 26.61 13.22
N LEU A 226 -3.14 26.30 13.29
CA LEU A 226 -4.17 27.08 13.97
C LEU A 226 -4.75 26.28 15.14
N ASP A 227 -5.22 26.98 16.16
CA ASP A 227 -6.13 26.43 17.16
C ASP A 227 -7.49 26.18 16.48
N ALA A 228 -7.97 24.93 16.51
CA ALA A 228 -9.20 24.54 15.82
C ALA A 228 -10.45 25.20 16.40
N THR A 229 -10.42 25.62 17.68
CA THR A 229 -11.54 26.29 18.35
C THR A 229 -11.61 27.76 17.98
N THR A 230 -10.46 28.45 17.97
CA THR A 230 -10.43 29.91 17.78
C THR A 230 -10.15 30.33 16.34
N GLY A 231 -9.56 29.45 15.52
CA GLY A 231 -9.14 29.73 14.14
C GLY A 231 -7.93 30.66 14.04
N PHE A 232 -7.27 30.96 15.17
CA PHE A 232 -6.06 31.78 15.19
C PHE A 232 -4.79 30.91 15.20
N ALA A 233 -3.68 31.49 14.76
CA ALA A 233 -2.37 30.84 14.86
C ALA A 233 -2.06 30.49 16.32
N LEU A 234 -1.46 29.32 16.54
CA LEU A 234 -1.04 28.89 17.86
C LEU A 234 -0.07 29.92 18.48
N VAL A 235 -0.19 30.08 19.80
CA VAL A 235 0.64 30.99 20.59
C VAL A 235 1.64 30.15 21.37
N ASP A 236 2.86 30.66 21.51
CA ASP A 236 3.85 30.10 22.44
C ASP A 236 3.47 30.48 23.87
N THR A 237 3.01 29.50 24.66
CA THR A 237 2.63 29.71 26.07
C THR A 237 3.75 29.30 27.03
N SER A 238 4.69 28.48 26.59
CA SER A 238 5.85 28.03 27.37
C SER A 238 7.03 29.02 27.35
N GLY A 239 7.05 29.95 26.39
CA GLY A 239 8.04 31.02 26.24
C GLY A 239 9.34 30.57 25.56
N ASN A 240 9.33 29.46 24.83
CA ASN A 240 10.52 28.89 24.18
C ASN A 240 10.71 29.32 22.70
N GLY A 241 9.77 30.10 22.15
CA GLY A 241 9.76 30.57 20.78
C GLY A 241 9.03 29.66 19.79
N THR A 242 8.46 28.55 20.24
CA THR A 242 7.70 27.59 19.41
C THR A 242 6.22 27.63 19.81
N PRO A 243 5.27 27.69 18.86
CA PRO A 243 3.85 27.61 19.20
C PRO A 243 3.51 26.26 19.85
N ASP A 244 2.63 26.27 20.86
CA ASP A 244 2.34 25.07 21.65
C ASP A 244 0.83 24.88 21.94
N THR A 245 0.49 23.77 22.59
CA THR A 245 -0.88 23.42 22.97
C THR A 245 -1.38 24.11 24.24
N GLY A 246 -0.52 24.84 24.94
CA GLY A 246 -0.71 25.08 26.37
C GLY A 246 -0.61 23.81 27.21
N ASN A 247 -0.86 23.97 28.52
CA ASN A 247 -0.77 22.88 29.48
C ASN A 247 -1.90 21.87 29.31
N LEU A 248 -1.54 20.63 28.97
CA LEU A 248 -2.43 19.48 28.90
C LEU A 248 -2.22 18.60 30.13
N THR A 249 -3.27 18.40 30.91
CA THR A 249 -3.28 17.47 32.03
C THR A 249 -3.27 16.01 31.56
N PRO A 250 -2.60 15.10 32.26
CA PRO A 250 -2.68 13.67 31.99
C PRO A 250 -4.08 13.18 32.37
N SER A 251 -4.65 12.26 31.59
CA SER A 251 -5.89 11.56 31.97
C SER A 251 -5.67 10.05 31.82
N PRO A 252 -6.09 9.26 32.82
CA PRO A 252 -5.91 7.81 32.82
C PRO A 252 -6.69 7.11 31.70
N ASP A 253 -7.69 7.77 31.11
CA ASP A 253 -8.60 7.16 30.13
C ASP A 253 -8.44 7.71 28.70
N SER A 254 -7.81 8.88 28.51
CA SER A 254 -7.63 9.47 27.16
C SER A 254 -6.74 10.73 27.06
N GLY A 255 -5.98 11.11 28.09
CA GLY A 255 -5.33 12.44 28.14
C GLY A 255 -6.33 13.61 28.16
N SER A 256 -5.87 14.83 28.49
CA SER A 256 -6.54 16.01 27.94
C SER A 256 -6.06 16.21 26.50
N THR A 257 -6.96 16.74 25.68
CA THR A 257 -6.74 16.90 24.24
C THR A 257 -6.75 18.37 23.83
N PHE A 258 -6.06 18.66 22.74
CA PHE A 258 -6.05 19.96 22.10
C PHE A 258 -6.20 19.80 20.59
N ASP A 259 -7.27 20.37 20.03
CA ASP A 259 -7.56 20.27 18.61
C ASP A 259 -6.87 21.39 17.83
N ILE A 260 -6.16 21.01 16.77
CA ILE A 260 -5.44 21.91 15.88
C ILE A 260 -5.92 21.75 14.43
N GLN A 261 -5.78 22.80 13.65
CA GLN A 261 -5.96 22.79 12.20
C GLN A 261 -4.62 23.07 11.52
N VAL A 262 -4.15 22.12 10.72
CA VAL A 262 -2.96 22.30 9.89
C VAL A 262 -3.42 22.74 8.50
N VAL A 263 -3.16 23.99 8.18
CA VAL A 263 -3.58 24.66 6.95
C VAL A 263 -2.40 24.68 5.99
N VAL A 264 -2.56 24.01 4.85
CA VAL A 264 -1.56 23.93 3.78
C VAL A 264 -2.05 24.73 2.59
N SER A 265 -1.35 25.81 2.25
CA SER A 265 -1.68 26.62 1.08
C SER A 265 -1.10 25.98 -0.18
N VAL A 266 -1.96 25.56 -1.10
CA VAL A 266 -1.52 25.04 -2.40
C VAL A 266 -1.03 26.21 -3.25
N PRO A 267 0.25 26.25 -3.66
CA PRO A 267 0.77 27.36 -4.46
C PRO A 267 -0.04 27.59 -5.75
N ASP A 268 -0.09 28.84 -6.20
CA ASP A 268 -0.67 29.15 -7.50
C ASP A 268 0.11 28.44 -8.62
N GLY A 269 -0.62 27.90 -9.60
CA GLY A 269 -0.04 27.21 -10.74
C GLY A 269 0.42 25.77 -10.49
N THR A 270 0.25 25.22 -9.29
CA THR A 270 0.50 23.79 -9.01
C THR A 270 -0.34 22.90 -9.95
N ALA A 271 0.29 21.93 -10.60
CA ALA A 271 -0.38 21.10 -11.60
C ALA A 271 -1.37 20.13 -10.94
N PHE A 272 -2.31 19.60 -11.74
CA PHE A 272 -3.22 18.56 -11.28
C PHE A 272 -2.45 17.28 -10.93
N GLY A 273 -2.73 16.72 -9.76
CA GLY A 273 -2.10 15.48 -9.29
C GLY A 273 -0.78 15.69 -8.56
N ASP A 274 -0.18 16.89 -8.63
CA ASP A 274 0.94 17.25 -7.77
C ASP A 274 0.47 17.19 -6.32
N GLY A 275 1.25 16.53 -5.47
CA GLY A 275 0.94 16.42 -4.07
C GLY A 275 2.18 16.46 -3.20
N THR A 276 1.95 16.68 -1.91
CA THR A 276 2.98 16.73 -0.89
C THR A 276 2.45 16.13 0.40
N VAL A 277 3.35 15.75 1.30
CA VAL A 277 3.03 15.27 2.63
C VAL A 277 3.50 16.32 3.63
N THR A 278 2.57 16.84 4.43
CA THR A 278 2.88 17.69 5.57
C THR A 278 3.03 16.80 6.80
N ILE A 279 4.14 16.93 7.52
CA ILE A 279 4.40 16.22 8.77
C ILE A 279 4.15 17.20 9.91
N VAL A 280 3.32 16.81 10.86
CA VAL A 280 3.01 17.56 12.08
C VAL A 280 3.63 16.80 13.23
N GLU A 281 4.45 17.46 14.04
CA GLU A 281 5.11 16.87 15.20
C GLU A 281 4.72 17.65 16.46
N ALA A 282 4.29 16.90 17.48
CA ALA A 282 4.07 17.39 18.84
C ALA A 282 5.21 16.88 19.72
N THR A 283 5.99 17.78 20.29
CA THR A 283 7.16 17.45 21.13
C THR A 283 6.91 17.95 22.55
N SER A 284 7.14 17.10 23.54
CA SER A 284 7.06 17.51 24.94
C SER A 284 8.07 18.62 25.24
N VAL A 285 7.60 19.72 25.84
CA VAL A 285 8.47 20.81 26.32
C VAL A 285 9.32 20.34 27.50
N THR A 286 8.78 19.43 28.33
CA THR A 286 9.46 18.95 29.52
C THR A 286 10.49 17.85 29.21
N ASP A 287 10.21 17.00 28.22
CA ASP A 287 11.05 15.89 27.79
C ASP A 287 11.15 15.87 26.25
N PRO A 288 12.10 16.62 25.66
CA PRO A 288 12.21 16.77 24.20
C PRO A 288 12.47 15.47 23.42
N ASP A 289 12.84 14.39 24.10
CA ASP A 289 12.99 13.06 23.48
C ASP A 289 11.63 12.35 23.31
N SER A 290 10.55 12.89 23.89
CA SER A 290 9.19 12.39 23.79
C SER A 290 8.40 13.22 22.76
N SER A 291 8.28 12.68 21.54
CA SER A 291 7.50 13.30 20.47
C SER A 291 6.55 12.31 19.78
N ALA A 292 5.53 12.85 19.13
CA ALA A 292 4.63 12.09 18.26
C ALA A 292 4.35 12.88 16.97
N SER A 293 4.15 12.15 15.87
CA SER A 293 3.92 12.76 14.56
C SER A 293 2.69 12.22 13.85
N ALA A 294 2.03 13.08 13.09
CA ALA A 294 0.98 12.72 12.14
C ALA A 294 1.29 13.30 10.75
N SER A 295 0.66 12.75 9.71
CA SER A 295 0.91 13.17 8.32
C SER A 295 -0.37 13.57 7.59
N GLY A 296 -0.32 14.66 6.83
CA GLY A 296 -1.39 15.12 5.96
C GLY A 296 -0.93 15.16 4.51
N LYS A 297 -1.48 14.28 3.66
CA LYS A 297 -1.23 14.29 2.22
C LYS A 297 -2.15 15.31 1.53
N SER A 298 -1.55 16.34 0.98
CA SER A 298 -2.22 17.36 0.17
C SER A 298 -2.06 17.02 -1.30
N VAL A 299 -3.14 17.00 -2.06
CA VAL A 299 -3.09 16.82 -3.52
C VAL A 299 -3.76 18.00 -4.20
N SER A 300 -3.00 18.68 -5.06
CA SER A 300 -3.53 19.73 -5.92
C SER A 300 -4.48 19.11 -6.95
N THR A 301 -5.69 19.64 -6.97
CA THR A 301 -6.66 19.40 -8.03
C THR A 301 -6.38 20.29 -9.25
N GLY A 302 -5.36 21.17 -9.17
CA GLY A 302 -4.96 22.10 -10.21
C GLY A 302 -6.12 22.91 -10.81
N PRO A 303 -5.88 23.68 -11.87
CA PRO A 303 -6.94 24.00 -12.82
C PRO A 303 -7.30 22.73 -13.60
N PHE A 304 -8.35 22.01 -13.17
CA PHE A 304 -8.89 20.88 -13.92
C PHE A 304 -9.24 21.35 -15.35
N THR A 305 -8.47 20.89 -16.33
CA THR A 305 -8.68 21.27 -17.74
C THR A 305 -9.46 20.21 -18.51
N ALA A 306 -9.57 18.96 -18.00
CA ALA A 306 -10.47 17.95 -18.55
C ALA A 306 -10.87 16.77 -17.64
N VAL A 307 -12.16 16.38 -17.64
CA VAL A 307 -12.78 15.09 -17.26
C VAL A 307 -12.66 14.11 -18.46
N ASN A 308 -13.02 12.84 -18.32
CA ASN A 308 -12.88 11.81 -19.37
C ASN A 308 -14.18 11.01 -19.51
N ALA A 309 -14.51 10.54 -20.72
CA ALA A 309 -15.53 9.52 -20.98
C ALA A 309 -15.07 8.59 -22.09
N GLU A 310 -15.27 7.29 -21.92
CA GLU A 310 -14.79 6.23 -22.84
C GLU A 310 -15.97 5.59 -23.56
N LEU A 311 -15.84 5.39 -24.88
CA LEU A 311 -16.86 4.76 -25.72
C LEU A 311 -16.36 3.43 -26.29
N TYR A 312 -17.18 2.39 -26.18
CA TYR A 312 -16.90 1.09 -26.80
C TYR A 312 -18.00 0.73 -27.81
N LEU A 313 -17.64 -0.01 -28.85
CA LEU A 313 -18.58 -0.70 -29.74
C LEU A 313 -18.51 -2.18 -29.44
N LYS A 314 -19.59 -2.79 -28.94
CA LYS A 314 -19.68 -4.24 -28.78
C LYS A 314 -20.38 -4.82 -30.00
N THR A 315 -19.59 -5.20 -31.02
CA THR A 315 -20.13 -6.00 -32.11
C THR A 315 -20.19 -7.46 -31.66
N GLY A 316 -21.24 -8.19 -32.02
CA GLY A 316 -21.50 -9.56 -31.55
C GLY A 316 -20.51 -10.64 -32.03
N MET A 317 -19.24 -10.29 -32.29
CA MET A 317 -18.20 -11.21 -32.75
C MET A 317 -17.02 -11.21 -31.76
N ALA A 318 -16.43 -12.40 -31.56
CA ALA A 318 -15.48 -12.71 -30.50
C ALA A 318 -14.35 -11.68 -30.32
N LEU A 319 -14.10 -11.31 -29.06
CA LEU A 319 -13.05 -10.37 -28.64
C LEU A 319 -11.66 -10.85 -29.11
N SER A 320 -10.93 -9.98 -29.81
CA SER A 320 -9.48 -10.14 -30.01
C SER A 320 -8.74 -9.75 -28.72
N PRO A 321 -7.78 -10.55 -28.21
CA PRO A 321 -7.21 -10.40 -26.86
C PRO A 321 -6.02 -9.42 -26.72
N ALA A 322 -5.74 -8.54 -27.68
CA ALA A 322 -4.62 -7.60 -27.58
C ALA A 322 -5.10 -6.13 -27.50
N PRO A 323 -4.73 -5.35 -26.45
CA PRO A 323 -5.07 -3.93 -26.38
C PRO A 323 -4.23 -3.11 -27.37
N PRO A 324 -4.81 -2.25 -28.20
CA PRO A 324 -4.04 -1.38 -29.08
C PRO A 324 -3.57 -0.09 -28.38
N THR A 325 -2.50 0.48 -28.94
CA THR A 325 -1.80 1.66 -28.42
C THR A 325 -2.12 2.88 -29.30
N GLY A 326 -2.94 3.80 -28.79
CA GLY A 326 -3.22 5.09 -29.41
C GLY A 326 -3.36 6.20 -28.36
N LEU A 327 -2.66 7.31 -28.55
CA LEU A 327 -2.69 8.47 -27.63
C LEU A 327 -3.95 9.34 -27.89
N PRO A 328 -4.69 9.75 -26.84
CA PRO A 328 -5.87 10.59 -26.98
C PRO A 328 -5.51 12.05 -27.34
N SER A 329 -6.42 12.74 -28.03
CA SER A 329 -6.32 14.18 -28.33
C SER A 329 -7.12 15.02 -27.34
N LEU A 330 -6.46 16.01 -26.71
CA LEU A 330 -7.04 16.95 -25.72
C LEU A 330 -7.80 18.12 -26.39
N LEU A 331 -8.97 18.50 -25.86
CA LEU A 331 -9.66 19.75 -26.19
C LEU A 331 -10.33 20.38 -24.95
N GLY A 332 -10.28 21.71 -24.81
CA GLY A 332 -10.83 22.47 -23.68
C GLY A 332 -11.90 23.50 -24.08
N GLY A 333 -12.84 23.80 -23.17
CA GLY A 333 -13.86 24.85 -23.32
C GLY A 333 -14.50 25.27 -21.96
N PRO A 334 -15.05 26.51 -21.85
CA PRO A 334 -15.63 27.04 -20.61
C PRO A 334 -17.03 26.47 -20.25
N GLU A 335 -17.57 26.82 -19.07
CA GLU A 335 -18.93 26.42 -18.64
C GLU A 335 -20.03 26.96 -19.56
N GLY A 336 -21.08 26.15 -19.79
CA GLY A 336 -22.23 26.53 -20.64
C GLY A 336 -21.99 26.37 -22.15
N THR A 337 -20.82 25.89 -22.56
CA THR A 337 -20.55 25.64 -23.98
C THR A 337 -21.22 24.34 -24.42
N THR A 338 -22.12 24.42 -25.41
CA THR A 338 -22.57 23.23 -26.14
C THR A 338 -21.40 22.69 -26.94
N LEU A 339 -20.75 21.66 -26.42
CA LEU A 339 -19.71 20.95 -27.16
C LEU A 339 -20.40 19.98 -28.13
N THR A 340 -20.47 20.38 -29.39
CA THR A 340 -20.95 19.49 -30.45
C THR A 340 -19.77 18.67 -30.94
N TRP A 341 -19.83 17.36 -30.71
CA TRP A 341 -18.84 16.42 -31.20
C TRP A 341 -19.47 15.52 -32.26
N SER A 342 -18.77 15.37 -33.38
CA SER A 342 -19.13 14.44 -34.46
C SER A 342 -17.91 13.59 -34.75
N THR A 343 -18.03 12.27 -34.66
CA THR A 343 -17.00 11.34 -35.12
C THR A 343 -17.53 10.49 -36.25
N SER A 344 -16.63 10.10 -37.13
CA SER A 344 -16.85 9.12 -38.19
C SER A 344 -16.02 7.89 -37.89
N VAL A 345 -16.66 6.76 -37.58
CA VAL A 345 -15.96 5.47 -37.51
C VAL A 345 -16.37 4.69 -38.76
N SER A 346 -15.42 4.52 -39.69
CA SER A 346 -15.63 3.72 -40.89
C SER A 346 -15.26 2.27 -40.60
N GLU A 347 -16.29 1.44 -40.44
CA GLU A 347 -16.17 -0.02 -40.50
C GLU A 347 -17.02 -0.53 -41.66
N THR A 348 -16.48 -1.50 -42.41
CA THR A 348 -17.19 -2.14 -43.52
C THR A 348 -17.99 -3.32 -42.98
N TRP A 349 -19.31 -3.17 -42.90
CA TRP A 349 -20.18 -4.21 -42.35
C TRP A 349 -20.70 -5.13 -43.46
N THR A 350 -20.73 -6.43 -43.18
CA THR A 350 -21.62 -7.37 -43.89
C THR A 350 -23.00 -7.33 -43.24
N LEU A 351 -24.03 -7.31 -44.09
CA LEU A 351 -25.46 -7.16 -43.76
C LEU A 351 -25.84 -7.61 -42.34
N ILE A 352 -26.17 -6.66 -41.47
CA ILE A 352 -26.70 -6.95 -40.12
C ILE A 352 -28.21 -6.86 -40.20
N THR A 353 -28.90 -7.96 -39.89
CA THR A 353 -30.37 -7.97 -39.84
C THR A 353 -30.90 -7.49 -38.49
N ASP A 354 -30.15 -7.66 -37.39
CA ASP A 354 -30.45 -7.13 -36.05
C ASP A 354 -29.16 -6.95 -35.22
N GLY A 355 -29.03 -5.85 -34.47
CA GLY A 355 -27.90 -5.59 -33.56
C GLY A 355 -28.15 -4.41 -32.60
N SER A 356 -27.39 -4.34 -31.50
CA SER A 356 -27.33 -3.15 -30.64
C SER A 356 -25.97 -2.46 -30.71
N LEU A 357 -25.99 -1.13 -30.78
CA LEU A 357 -24.83 -0.32 -30.44
C LEU A 357 -24.90 0.00 -28.95
N ASP A 358 -23.85 -0.31 -28.21
CA ASP A 358 -23.79 -0.10 -26.75
C ASP A 358 -22.89 1.11 -26.43
N LEU A 359 -23.49 2.26 -26.10
CA LEU A 359 -22.72 3.43 -25.65
C LEU A 359 -22.29 3.22 -24.20
N PHE A 360 -21.02 3.45 -23.87
CA PHE A 360 -20.54 3.49 -22.48
C PHE A 360 -20.14 4.93 -22.11
N VAL A 361 -20.38 5.33 -20.87
CA VAL A 361 -19.97 6.65 -20.36
C VAL A 361 -19.37 6.45 -18.98
N GLY A 362 -18.04 6.37 -18.91
CA GLY A 362 -17.31 6.30 -17.63
C GLY A 362 -17.01 7.70 -17.09
N ARG A 363 -17.02 7.86 -15.76
CA ARG A 363 -16.49 9.04 -15.08
C ARG A 363 -15.28 8.64 -14.23
N ARG A 364 -14.22 9.45 -14.23
CA ARG A 364 -13.13 9.39 -13.24
C ARG A 364 -13.10 10.72 -12.48
N GLY A 365 -13.26 10.68 -11.16
CA GLY A 365 -13.27 11.86 -10.29
C GLY A 365 -14.36 11.83 -9.20
N THR A 366 -14.46 12.92 -8.43
CA THR A 366 -15.13 13.02 -7.11
C THR A 366 -16.61 12.61 -7.05
N CYS A 367 -17.00 12.17 -5.85
CA CYS A 367 -18.20 11.37 -5.52
C CYS A 367 -19.57 12.08 -5.50
N ALA A 368 -19.78 13.14 -6.28
CA ALA A 368 -21.09 13.81 -6.35
C ALA A 368 -21.97 13.21 -7.46
N GLU A 369 -23.25 12.92 -7.17
CA GLU A 369 -24.22 12.47 -8.18
C GLU A 369 -24.37 13.48 -9.31
N ALA A 370 -24.35 12.97 -10.55
CA ALA A 370 -24.45 13.76 -11.77
C ALA A 370 -25.39 13.08 -12.77
N ASP A 371 -26.23 13.87 -13.43
CA ASP A 371 -26.93 13.46 -14.65
C ASP A 371 -26.22 14.05 -15.86
N VAL A 372 -25.82 13.18 -16.80
CA VAL A 372 -25.27 13.59 -18.09
C VAL A 372 -26.38 13.47 -19.13
N ALA A 373 -26.88 14.59 -19.63
CA ALA A 373 -27.78 14.63 -20.77
C ALA A 373 -26.98 14.58 -22.08
N TYR A 374 -27.34 13.65 -22.95
CA TYR A 374 -26.74 13.50 -24.26
C TYR A 374 -27.82 13.25 -25.32
N SER A 375 -27.51 13.59 -26.56
CA SER A 375 -28.26 13.20 -27.74
C SER A 375 -27.32 12.52 -28.72
N VAL A 376 -27.66 11.31 -29.13
CA VAL A 376 -26.93 10.60 -30.18
C VAL A 376 -27.70 10.73 -31.49
N ARG A 377 -27.00 11.01 -32.57
CA ARG A 377 -27.52 10.90 -33.94
C ARG A 377 -26.65 9.93 -34.70
N VAL A 378 -27.28 9.09 -35.52
CA VAL A 378 -26.57 8.13 -36.37
C VAL A 378 -26.94 8.42 -37.81
N ARG A 379 -25.95 8.56 -38.69
CA ARG A 379 -26.14 8.71 -40.14
C ARG A 379 -25.28 7.72 -40.91
N THR A 380 -25.69 7.34 -42.11
CA THR A 380 -24.87 6.53 -43.02
C THR A 380 -24.12 7.39 -44.04
N THR A 381 -23.23 6.79 -44.84
CA THR A 381 -22.61 7.44 -46.02
C THR A 381 -23.60 7.95 -47.05
N SER A 382 -24.81 7.39 -47.08
CA SER A 382 -25.92 7.86 -47.92
C SER A 382 -26.74 8.98 -47.28
N GLU A 383 -26.27 9.54 -46.14
CA GLU A 383 -26.93 10.58 -45.34
C GLU A 383 -28.32 10.19 -44.79
N ILE A 384 -28.61 8.89 -44.68
CA ILE A 384 -29.84 8.42 -44.06
C ILE A 384 -29.68 8.52 -42.54
N TRP A 385 -30.54 9.30 -41.89
CA TRP A 385 -30.57 9.44 -40.44
C TRP A 385 -31.37 8.31 -39.80
N VAL A 386 -30.78 7.61 -38.83
CA VAL A 386 -31.49 6.63 -38.02
C VAL A 386 -32.36 7.37 -37.00
N THR A 387 -33.67 7.23 -37.13
CA THR A 387 -34.64 7.80 -36.18
C THR A 387 -34.88 6.86 -34.99
N GLY A 388 -35.16 7.40 -33.81
CA GLY A 388 -35.51 6.60 -32.62
C GLY A 388 -34.32 6.19 -31.74
N VAL A 389 -33.16 6.82 -31.93
CA VAL A 389 -32.00 6.68 -31.06
C VAL A 389 -32.34 7.26 -29.67
N PRO A 390 -32.36 6.46 -28.59
CA PRO A 390 -32.62 6.98 -27.25
C PRO A 390 -31.67 8.12 -26.89
N SER A 391 -32.26 9.23 -26.45
CA SER A 391 -31.58 10.36 -25.85
C SER A 391 -32.21 10.63 -24.49
N GLY A 392 -31.40 10.92 -23.49
CA GLY A 392 -31.87 11.07 -22.12
C GLY A 392 -30.73 11.30 -21.14
N PRO A 393 -31.03 11.69 -19.90
CA PRO A 393 -30.03 11.78 -18.85
C PRO A 393 -29.54 10.37 -18.46
N ILE A 394 -28.23 10.18 -18.32
CA ILE A 394 -27.64 9.06 -17.59
C ILE A 394 -27.26 9.57 -16.21
N SER A 395 -27.91 9.01 -15.19
CA SER A 395 -27.54 9.23 -13.80
C SER A 395 -26.32 8.38 -13.46
N VAL A 396 -25.21 9.02 -13.09
CA VAL A 396 -23.99 8.36 -12.64
C VAL A 396 -23.86 8.57 -11.13
N SER A 397 -24.16 7.54 -10.35
CA SER A 397 -24.03 7.56 -8.89
C SER A 397 -22.86 6.71 -8.38
N GLY A 398 -22.09 7.24 -7.43
CA GLY A 398 -21.02 6.52 -6.72
C GLY A 398 -19.59 6.71 -7.25
N CYS A 399 -18.61 6.34 -6.41
CA CYS A 399 -17.18 6.44 -6.69
C CYS A 399 -16.70 5.15 -7.39
N GLY A 400 -16.70 5.15 -8.73
CA GLY A 400 -16.23 4.03 -9.56
C GLY A 400 -16.55 4.25 -11.03
N VAL A 401 -15.87 3.53 -11.94
CA VAL A 401 -16.21 3.54 -13.37
C VAL A 401 -17.57 2.85 -13.52
N ARG A 402 -18.66 3.61 -13.47
CA ARG A 402 -19.98 3.08 -13.79
C ARG A 402 -20.18 3.13 -15.29
N GLN A 403 -20.36 1.96 -15.87
CA GLN A 403 -20.74 1.76 -17.25
C GLN A 403 -22.27 1.84 -17.35
N SER A 404 -22.79 2.89 -17.97
CA SER A 404 -24.17 2.88 -18.46
C SER A 404 -24.13 2.40 -19.90
N THR A 405 -24.82 1.30 -20.21
CA THR A 405 -24.95 0.77 -21.56
C THR A 405 -26.22 1.30 -22.20
N VAL A 406 -26.10 2.04 -23.30
CA VAL A 406 -27.26 2.45 -24.10
C VAL A 406 -27.31 1.58 -25.33
N SER A 407 -28.20 0.59 -25.36
CA SER A 407 -28.39 -0.28 -26.51
C SER A 407 -29.30 0.39 -27.55
N LEU A 408 -28.77 0.71 -28.73
CA LEU A 408 -29.55 1.26 -29.84
C LEU A 408 -30.13 0.11 -30.68
N PRO A 409 -31.46 -0.11 -30.71
CA PRO A 409 -32.03 -1.12 -31.58
C PRO A 409 -31.92 -0.69 -33.05
N ILE A 410 -31.15 -1.42 -33.86
CA ILE A 410 -31.16 -1.26 -35.31
C ILE A 410 -32.32 -2.10 -35.86
N ASN A 411 -33.53 -1.53 -35.85
CA ASN A 411 -34.71 -2.22 -36.37
C ASN A 411 -34.78 -2.13 -37.91
N GLY A 412 -34.36 -3.19 -38.60
CA GLY A 412 -34.76 -3.55 -39.96
C GLY A 412 -34.31 -2.64 -41.13
N ASN A 413 -33.56 -3.23 -42.07
CA ASN A 413 -33.31 -2.76 -43.45
C ASN A 413 -32.64 -1.38 -43.67
N VAL A 414 -32.03 -0.76 -42.66
CA VAL A 414 -31.50 0.60 -42.81
C VAL A 414 -30.08 0.66 -43.39
N ILE A 415 -29.30 -0.41 -43.32
CA ILE A 415 -27.87 -0.36 -43.66
C ILE A 415 -27.56 -1.38 -44.74
N THR A 416 -27.26 -0.86 -45.93
CA THR A 416 -26.84 -1.69 -47.06
C THR A 416 -25.39 -2.12 -46.81
N ALA A 417 -25.03 -3.36 -47.15
CA ALA A 417 -23.65 -3.82 -47.03
C ALA A 417 -22.70 -2.86 -47.78
N GLY A 418 -21.65 -2.40 -47.11
CA GLY A 418 -20.69 -1.42 -47.65
C GLY A 418 -20.96 0.05 -47.30
N GLU A 419 -22.02 0.37 -46.53
CA GLU A 419 -22.21 1.71 -45.98
C GLU A 419 -21.41 1.92 -44.68
N THR A 420 -20.86 3.13 -44.50
CA THR A 420 -20.21 3.54 -43.24
C THR A 420 -21.23 4.26 -42.36
N LEU A 421 -21.22 3.92 -41.06
CA LEU A 421 -21.99 4.58 -40.02
C LEU A 421 -21.19 5.72 -39.40
N PHE A 422 -21.84 6.86 -39.22
CA PHE A 422 -21.35 7.99 -38.46
C PHE A 422 -22.22 8.13 -37.22
N VAL A 423 -21.60 8.20 -36.05
CA VAL A 423 -22.30 8.34 -34.78
C VAL A 423 -21.88 9.68 -34.19
N ASP A 424 -22.81 10.63 -34.21
CA ASP A 424 -22.64 11.95 -33.63
C ASP A 424 -23.21 11.94 -32.22
N VAL A 425 -22.34 11.95 -31.21
CA VAL A 425 -22.75 12.06 -29.80
C VAL A 425 -22.60 13.51 -29.36
N THR A 426 -23.72 14.17 -29.10
CA THR A 426 -23.73 15.52 -28.53
C THR A 426 -24.05 15.45 -27.05
N ILE A 427 -23.18 15.98 -26.20
CA ILE A 427 -23.49 16.15 -24.78
C ILE A 427 -24.26 17.47 -24.64
N THR A 428 -25.53 17.38 -24.30
CA THR A 428 -26.46 18.52 -24.28
C THR A 428 -26.55 19.19 -22.91
N GLY A 429 -26.10 18.51 -21.86
CA GLY A 429 -26.02 19.08 -20.51
C GLY A 429 -25.37 18.13 -19.52
N VAL A 430 -24.81 18.67 -18.45
CA VAL A 430 -24.41 17.89 -17.27
C VAL A 430 -24.93 18.64 -16.05
N SER A 431 -25.91 18.06 -15.36
CA SER A 431 -26.40 18.57 -14.08
C SER A 431 -25.76 17.78 -12.95
N VAL A 432 -25.15 18.50 -12.01
CA VAL A 432 -24.59 17.95 -10.77
C VAL A 432 -25.26 18.68 -9.62
N ALA A 433 -25.57 17.97 -8.54
CA ALA A 433 -26.11 18.59 -7.33
C ALA A 433 -25.10 19.53 -6.65
N ASN A 434 -23.81 19.45 -7.00
CA ASN A 434 -22.75 20.32 -6.50
C ASN A 434 -21.69 20.65 -7.59
N PRO A 435 -21.36 21.93 -7.85
CA PRO A 435 -20.52 22.33 -8.99
C PRO A 435 -19.02 22.12 -8.72
N ALA A 436 -18.47 20.98 -9.18
CA ALA A 436 -17.03 20.78 -9.36
C ALA A 436 -16.66 20.66 -10.86
N LYS A 437 -15.47 21.17 -11.25
CA LYS A 437 -15.08 21.52 -12.65
C LYS A 437 -14.46 20.36 -13.46
N ARG A 438 -14.46 20.48 -14.81
CA ARG A 438 -14.74 19.42 -15.83
C ARG A 438 -13.79 19.37 -17.07
N GLY A 439 -14.04 18.42 -17.99
CA GLY A 439 -13.73 18.36 -19.45
C GLY A 439 -13.81 16.94 -20.08
N LEU A 440 -13.19 16.63 -21.23
CA LEU A 440 -13.43 15.35 -21.95
C LEU A 440 -12.24 14.90 -22.82
N ASN A 441 -11.63 13.72 -22.59
CA ASN A 441 -10.81 13.00 -23.58
C ASN A 441 -11.60 11.85 -24.24
N ILE A 442 -11.25 11.53 -25.50
CA ILE A 442 -11.85 10.48 -26.31
C ILE A 442 -10.74 9.63 -26.96
N GLY A 443 -10.78 8.31 -26.78
CA GLY A 443 -9.97 7.33 -27.49
C GLY A 443 -10.88 6.37 -28.27
N PHE A 444 -10.34 5.78 -29.34
CA PHE A 444 -11.04 4.79 -30.17
C PHE A 444 -10.29 3.46 -30.10
N ASP A 445 -11.04 2.36 -30.01
CA ASP A 445 -10.53 1.00 -30.14
C ASP A 445 -11.26 0.30 -31.31
N GLY A 446 -10.54 -0.50 -32.10
CA GLY A 446 -11.10 -1.28 -33.23
C GLY A 446 -10.80 -0.82 -34.66
N LEU A 447 -10.03 0.26 -34.88
CA LEU A 447 -9.77 0.74 -36.25
C LEU A 447 -8.74 -0.14 -36.99
N THR A 448 -9.06 -0.58 -38.21
CA THR A 448 -8.13 -1.29 -39.10
C THR A 448 -7.23 -0.30 -39.85
N ALA A 449 -6.15 -0.78 -40.49
CA ALA A 449 -5.13 0.06 -41.15
C ALA A 449 -5.64 0.95 -42.31
N GLU A 450 -6.90 0.82 -42.72
CA GLU A 450 -7.52 1.58 -43.81
C GLU A 450 -8.42 2.73 -43.33
N SER A 451 -8.61 2.91 -42.02
CA SER A 451 -9.46 3.97 -41.48
C SER A 451 -8.79 5.35 -41.59
N GLN A 452 -9.37 6.27 -42.38
CA GLN A 452 -9.00 7.70 -42.35
C GLN A 452 -9.86 8.46 -41.35
N LEU A 453 -9.22 9.02 -40.32
CA LEU A 453 -9.83 10.00 -39.42
C LEU A 453 -9.60 11.41 -39.96
N SER A 454 -10.67 12.20 -40.10
CA SER A 454 -10.58 13.63 -40.40
C SER A 454 -11.36 14.43 -39.37
N PHE A 455 -10.73 15.43 -38.77
CA PHE A 455 -11.35 16.30 -37.77
C PHE A 455 -11.71 17.66 -38.40
N ARG A 456 -12.91 18.15 -38.11
CA ARG A 456 -13.28 19.55 -38.32
C ARG A 456 -13.88 20.10 -37.04
N ALA A 457 -13.10 20.89 -36.30
CA ALA A 457 -13.64 21.71 -35.22
C ALA A 457 -14.37 22.91 -35.82
N VAL A 458 -15.61 23.15 -35.40
CA VAL A 458 -16.32 24.39 -35.67
C VAL A 458 -16.59 25.06 -34.33
N LYS A 459 -16.20 26.33 -34.24
CA LYS A 459 -16.33 27.15 -33.03
C LYS A 459 -17.78 27.51 -32.77
#